data_AF-A0A1W9U2M4-F1
#
_entry.id   AF-A0A1W9U2M4-F1
#
_cell.length_a   1.000
_cell.length_b   1.000
_cell.length_c   1.000
_cell.angle_alpha   90.00
_cell.angle_beta   90.00
_cell.angle_gamma   90.00
#
_symmetry.space_group_name_H-M   'P 1'
#
loop_
_entity.id
_entity.type
_entity.pdbx_description
1 polymer ?
#
loop_
_entity_poly.entity_id
_entity_poly.type
_entity_poly.pdbx_seq_one_letter_code
_entity_poly.pdbx_strand_id
1 'polypeptide(L)'
;MEKVFEGKYPKVDIIREAAGSRPAYADWNIRFATNRLVLCYTNKSKYAKEVNAQNWYEILLKKDVVWGHSDPNLDPCGYRSVMVLQLAEKYYKIPGLYQRLVDNRPKANVRPKSVELVALLQTGNMDYAWEYRSVAVQHELKFVELPDQINLGNYKYDTFYKNAVVKVTGKKPGTFLNKKGKSCTYGITLLKNAPNTQAATAFLQYMLDPQGGLKILKEMGQPPFIPCRVPTAEMKARLPKAMRDLVEVRE
;
A
#
# COMPACT_ATOMS: atom_id res chain seq x y z
N MET A 1 -6.54 15.04 -0.45
CA MET A 1 -5.87 15.78 -1.54
C MET A 1 -6.86 16.31 -2.56
N GLU A 2 -7.59 15.43 -3.26
CA GLU A 2 -8.60 15.79 -4.28
C GLU A 2 -9.62 16.80 -3.73
N LYS A 3 -10.27 16.50 -2.61
CA LYS A 3 -11.19 17.44 -1.93
C LYS A 3 -10.59 18.82 -1.64
N VAL A 4 -9.29 18.88 -1.33
CA VAL A 4 -8.59 20.15 -1.07
C VAL A 4 -8.38 20.92 -2.37
N PHE A 5 -8.12 20.23 -3.48
CA PHE A 5 -8.02 20.83 -4.80
C PHE A 5 -9.38 21.28 -5.33
N GLU A 6 -10.41 20.44 -5.26
CA GLU A 6 -11.77 20.74 -5.70
C GLU A 6 -12.37 21.90 -4.89
N GLY A 7 -12.06 22.01 -3.60
CA GLY A 7 -12.43 23.18 -2.79
C GLY A 7 -11.81 24.50 -3.29
N LYS A 8 -10.64 24.45 -3.95
CA LYS A 8 -10.02 25.62 -4.61
C LYS A 8 -10.54 25.85 -6.03
N TYR A 9 -11.02 24.79 -6.69
CA TYR A 9 -11.48 24.80 -8.09
C TYR A 9 -12.88 24.17 -8.19
N PRO A 10 -13.95 24.88 -7.77
CA PRO A 10 -15.29 24.30 -7.60
C PRO A 10 -15.98 23.86 -8.92
N LYS A 11 -15.39 24.19 -10.07
CA LYS A 11 -15.85 23.74 -11.40
C LYS A 11 -15.13 22.47 -11.89
N VAL A 12 -14.26 21.89 -11.07
CA VAL A 12 -13.50 20.68 -11.40
C VAL A 12 -13.96 19.53 -10.52
N ASP A 13 -14.19 18.38 -11.16
CA ASP A 13 -14.48 17.10 -10.51
C ASP A 13 -13.40 16.09 -10.93
N ILE A 14 -12.66 15.53 -9.98
CA ILE A 14 -11.55 14.62 -10.26
C ILE A 14 -12.05 13.18 -10.35
N ILE A 15 -12.15 12.68 -11.58
CA ILE A 15 -12.52 11.29 -11.87
C ILE A 15 -11.27 10.39 -11.88
N ARG A 16 -11.36 9.23 -11.22
CA ARG A 16 -10.28 8.22 -11.15
C ARG A 16 -10.60 7.01 -12.00
N GLU A 17 -9.63 6.59 -12.81
CA GLU A 17 -9.66 5.29 -13.49
C GLU A 17 -8.51 4.40 -13.03
N ALA A 18 -8.83 3.29 -12.35
CA ALA A 18 -7.86 2.34 -11.81
C ALA A 18 -7.01 1.64 -12.91
N ALA A 19 -7.38 1.78 -14.18
CA ALA A 19 -6.67 1.20 -15.33
C ALA A 19 -5.68 2.15 -16.01
N GLY A 20 -5.57 3.41 -15.57
CA GLY A 20 -5.07 4.53 -16.36
C GLY A 20 -3.61 4.51 -16.85
N SER A 21 -2.75 3.58 -16.43
CA SER A 21 -1.34 3.51 -16.86
C SER A 21 -1.02 2.41 -17.89
N ARG A 22 -2.03 1.89 -18.60
CA ARG A 22 -1.80 0.93 -19.69
C ARG A 22 -1.28 1.68 -20.93
N PRO A 23 -0.34 1.10 -21.72
CA PRO A 23 0.22 1.76 -22.91
C PRO A 23 -0.82 2.25 -23.93
N ALA A 24 -1.97 1.58 -24.01
CA ALA A 24 -3.08 1.99 -24.87
C ALA A 24 -3.66 3.37 -24.50
N TYR A 25 -3.59 3.78 -23.23
CA TYR A 25 -4.26 4.97 -22.70
C TYR A 25 -3.31 6.05 -22.17
N ALA A 26 -2.02 5.73 -21.99
CA ALA A 26 -1.03 6.63 -21.42
C ALA A 26 0.38 6.39 -22.01
N ASP A 27 1.15 7.47 -22.17
CA ASP A 27 2.52 7.43 -22.71
C ASP A 27 3.61 7.45 -21.65
N TRP A 28 3.24 7.83 -20.42
CA TRP A 28 4.16 8.00 -19.30
C TRP A 28 3.56 7.60 -17.96
N ASN A 29 4.39 7.51 -16.92
CA ASN A 29 3.97 7.25 -15.56
C ASN A 29 4.96 7.88 -14.58
N ILE A 30 4.45 8.64 -13.61
CA ILE A 30 5.22 9.25 -12.53
C ILE A 30 4.95 8.47 -11.25
N ARG A 31 6.00 7.96 -10.62
CA ARG A 31 5.94 7.38 -9.28
C ARG A 31 6.02 8.51 -8.27
N PHE A 32 4.99 8.65 -7.43
CA PHE A 32 4.87 9.81 -6.54
C PHE A 32 4.87 9.46 -5.06
N ALA A 33 4.55 8.21 -4.69
CA ALA A 33 4.52 7.78 -3.30
C ALA A 33 4.75 6.28 -3.14
N THR A 34 5.05 5.88 -1.91
CA THR A 34 5.08 4.49 -1.48
C THR A 34 4.02 4.23 -0.41
N ASN A 35 3.73 2.95 -0.14
CA ASN A 35 3.09 2.51 1.09
C ASN A 35 3.94 1.43 1.76
N ARG A 36 3.53 0.98 2.94
CA ARG A 36 4.10 -0.20 3.59
C ARG A 36 3.02 -0.90 4.40
N LEU A 37 3.14 -2.21 4.53
CA LEU A 37 2.30 -2.99 5.43
C LEU A 37 2.76 -2.74 6.88
N VAL A 38 1.78 -2.59 7.76
CA VAL A 38 1.96 -2.48 9.21
C VAL A 38 0.98 -3.41 9.90
N LEU A 39 1.27 -3.75 11.16
CA LEU A 39 0.34 -4.48 12.02
C LEU A 39 -0.43 -3.47 12.87
N CYS A 40 -1.69 -3.21 12.52
CA CYS A 40 -2.57 -2.26 13.18
C CYS A 40 -3.19 -2.86 14.45
N TYR A 41 -3.41 -2.03 15.46
CA TYR A 41 -4.05 -2.38 16.72
C TYR A 41 -4.65 -1.13 17.39
N THR A 42 -5.30 -1.30 18.55
CA THR A 42 -5.82 -0.20 19.38
C THR A 42 -5.40 -0.37 20.83
N ASN A 43 -5.75 0.59 21.69
CA ASN A 43 -5.54 0.45 23.14
C ASN A 43 -6.34 -0.70 23.78
N LYS A 44 -7.39 -1.19 23.10
CA LYS A 44 -8.22 -2.32 23.57
C LYS A 44 -7.60 -3.67 23.23
N SER A 45 -6.64 -3.70 22.30
CA SER A 45 -6.02 -4.93 21.83
C SER A 45 -5.21 -5.60 22.94
N LYS A 46 -5.32 -6.93 23.04
CA LYS A 46 -4.51 -7.73 23.95
C LYS A 46 -3.02 -7.52 23.68
N TYR A 47 -2.23 -7.34 24.73
CA TYR A 47 -0.78 -7.09 24.66
C TYR A 47 -0.37 -5.80 23.92
N ALA A 48 -1.28 -4.82 23.76
CA ALA A 48 -1.01 -3.56 23.06
C ALA A 48 0.17 -2.74 23.62
N LYS A 49 0.53 -2.94 24.89
CA LYS A 49 1.67 -2.26 25.54
C LYS A 49 3.01 -3.00 25.34
N GLU A 50 2.97 -4.24 24.89
CA GLU A 50 4.14 -5.13 24.76
C GLU A 50 4.55 -5.30 23.29
N VAL A 51 3.58 -5.24 22.37
CA VAL A 51 3.79 -5.49 20.94
C VAL A 51 4.74 -4.47 20.32
N ASN A 52 5.72 -4.95 19.57
CA ASN A 52 6.72 -4.16 18.88
C ASN A 52 7.27 -4.91 17.65
N ALA A 53 8.20 -4.28 16.93
CA ALA A 53 8.76 -4.81 15.69
C ALA A 53 9.54 -6.12 15.90
N GLN A 54 10.01 -6.39 17.11
CA GLN A 54 10.81 -7.57 17.45
C GLN A 54 9.97 -8.77 17.90
N ASN A 55 8.76 -8.55 18.43
CA ASN A 55 7.96 -9.62 19.04
C ASN A 55 6.54 -9.78 18.48
N TRP A 56 6.12 -8.97 17.50
CA TRP A 56 4.74 -9.01 16.97
C TRP A 56 4.28 -10.43 16.59
N TYR A 57 5.17 -11.23 16.02
CA TYR A 57 4.86 -12.59 15.61
C TYR A 57 4.64 -13.54 16.79
N GLU A 58 5.29 -13.31 17.94
CA GLU A 58 5.04 -14.06 19.18
C GLU A 58 3.67 -13.70 19.76
N ILE A 59 3.30 -12.41 19.73
CA ILE A 59 1.98 -11.94 20.15
C ILE A 59 0.89 -12.58 19.28
N LEU A 60 1.04 -12.58 17.96
CA LEU A 60 0.08 -13.19 17.03
C LEU A 60 -0.05 -14.71 17.15
N LEU A 61 0.88 -15.39 17.82
CA LEU A 61 0.84 -16.83 18.10
C LEU A 61 0.17 -17.18 19.44
N LYS A 62 -0.15 -16.20 20.28
CA LYS A 62 -0.87 -16.45 21.52
C LYS A 62 -2.31 -16.87 21.22
N LYS A 63 -2.80 -17.89 21.94
CA LYS A 63 -4.13 -18.50 21.69
C LYS A 63 -5.31 -17.57 21.96
N ASP A 64 -5.13 -16.61 22.85
CA ASP A 64 -6.13 -15.62 23.22
C ASP A 64 -6.12 -14.40 22.29
N VAL A 65 -5.12 -14.24 21.42
CA VAL A 65 -5.03 -13.10 20.49
C VAL A 65 -5.83 -13.37 19.22
N VAL A 66 -6.71 -12.42 18.88
CA VAL A 66 -7.54 -12.47 17.68
C VAL A 66 -6.94 -11.53 16.63
N TRP A 67 -6.52 -12.08 15.50
CA TRP A 67 -6.03 -11.26 14.39
C TRP A 67 -6.53 -11.71 13.02
N GLY A 68 -6.47 -10.80 12.04
CA GLY A 68 -6.98 -11.04 10.68
C GLY A 68 -6.26 -10.27 9.58
N HIS A 69 -6.52 -10.68 8.33
CA HIS A 69 -6.10 -9.99 7.11
C HIS A 69 -7.21 -10.09 6.07
N SER A 70 -7.16 -9.27 5.02
CA SER A 70 -8.18 -9.36 3.95
C SER A 70 -7.91 -10.52 3.00
N ASP A 71 -8.91 -10.89 2.20
CA ASP A 71 -8.84 -12.05 1.31
C ASP A 71 -7.77 -11.82 0.21
N PRO A 72 -6.75 -12.70 0.11
CA PRO A 72 -5.72 -12.63 -0.94
C PRO A 72 -6.27 -12.64 -2.37
N ASN A 73 -7.45 -13.18 -2.62
CA ASN A 73 -8.08 -13.20 -3.93
C ASN A 73 -8.79 -11.89 -4.27
N LEU A 74 -9.25 -11.14 -3.26
CA LEU A 74 -10.14 -9.99 -3.44
C LEU A 74 -9.48 -8.65 -3.14
N ASP A 75 -8.37 -8.64 -2.39
CA ASP A 75 -7.72 -7.42 -1.92
C ASP A 75 -6.18 -7.50 -1.99
N PRO A 76 -5.52 -6.51 -2.62
CA PRO A 76 -4.08 -6.32 -2.52
C PRO A 76 -3.50 -6.36 -1.12
N CYS A 77 -4.17 -5.77 -0.13
CA CYS A 77 -3.70 -5.85 1.25
C CYS A 77 -3.64 -7.32 1.73
N GLY A 78 -4.61 -8.14 1.32
CA GLY A 78 -4.71 -9.54 1.70
C GLY A 78 -3.51 -10.38 1.26
N TYR A 79 -3.21 -10.39 -0.04
CA TYR A 79 -2.06 -11.17 -0.52
C TYR A 79 -0.73 -10.56 -0.05
N ARG A 80 -0.65 -9.24 0.18
CA ARG A 80 0.55 -8.60 0.74
C ARG A 80 0.76 -8.95 2.21
N SER A 81 -0.31 -9.10 2.98
CA SER A 81 -0.23 -9.57 4.37
C SER A 81 0.39 -10.97 4.42
N VAL A 82 -0.09 -11.88 3.58
CA VAL A 82 0.49 -13.23 3.43
C VAL A 82 1.97 -13.17 3.00
N MET A 83 2.33 -12.26 2.10
CA MET A 83 3.74 -12.05 1.72
C MET A 83 4.60 -11.61 2.91
N VAL A 84 4.12 -10.67 3.74
CA VAL A 84 4.84 -10.22 4.95
C VAL A 84 5.11 -11.42 5.87
N LEU A 85 4.13 -12.30 6.07
CA LEU A 85 4.30 -13.49 6.91
C LEU A 85 5.35 -14.46 6.34
N GLN A 86 5.34 -14.69 5.01
CA GLN A 86 6.36 -15.53 4.34
C GLN A 86 7.76 -14.91 4.41
N LEU A 87 7.87 -13.58 4.27
CA LEU A 87 9.13 -12.86 4.38
C LEU A 87 9.65 -12.82 5.82
N ALA A 88 8.75 -12.73 6.81
CA ALA A 88 9.09 -12.73 8.23
C ALA A 88 9.81 -14.03 8.64
N GLU A 89 9.32 -15.19 8.18
CA GLU A 89 9.99 -16.47 8.42
C GLU A 89 11.46 -16.44 7.97
N LYS A 90 11.71 -15.93 6.77
CA LYS A 90 13.06 -15.83 6.19
C LYS A 90 13.91 -14.77 6.90
N TYR A 91 13.31 -13.62 7.23
CA TYR A 91 14.01 -12.49 7.85
C TYR A 91 14.43 -12.81 9.29
N TYR A 92 13.51 -13.32 10.12
CA TYR A 92 13.80 -13.67 11.51
C TYR A 92 14.53 -15.02 11.64
N LYS A 93 14.67 -15.78 10.54
CA LYS A 93 15.29 -17.11 10.51
C LYS A 93 14.61 -18.07 11.48
N ILE A 94 13.28 -18.07 11.48
CA ILE A 94 12.46 -18.93 12.35
C ILE A 94 11.69 -19.91 11.46
N PRO A 95 12.22 -21.14 11.23
CA PRO A 95 11.56 -22.12 10.38
C PRO A 95 10.12 -22.41 10.81
N GLY A 96 9.22 -22.46 9.83
CA GLY A 96 7.80 -22.74 10.03
C GLY A 96 6.99 -21.59 10.65
N LEU A 97 7.57 -20.39 10.82
CA LEU A 97 6.87 -19.25 11.39
C LEU A 97 5.61 -18.88 10.59
N TYR A 98 5.70 -18.88 9.26
CA TYR A 98 4.56 -18.57 8.39
C TYR A 98 3.38 -19.50 8.67
N GLN A 99 3.65 -20.82 8.70
CA GLN A 99 2.61 -21.82 8.86
C GLN A 99 1.97 -21.74 10.25
N ARG A 100 2.77 -21.60 11.31
CA ARG A 100 2.25 -21.44 12.68
C ARG A 100 1.34 -20.21 12.83
N LEU A 101 1.70 -19.09 12.19
CA LEU A 101 0.85 -17.89 12.20
C LEU A 101 -0.47 -18.14 11.47
N VAL A 102 -0.43 -18.72 10.26
CA VAL A 102 -1.63 -19.01 9.48
C VAL A 102 -2.55 -20.01 10.19
N ASP A 103 -1.98 -21.02 10.87
CA ASP A 103 -2.72 -22.02 11.63
C ASP A 103 -3.35 -21.43 12.89
N ASN A 104 -2.68 -20.50 13.56
CA ASN A 104 -3.24 -19.80 14.72
C ASN A 104 -4.35 -18.81 14.34
N ARG A 105 -4.47 -18.42 13.06
CA ARG A 105 -5.50 -17.47 12.60
C ARG A 105 -6.74 -18.22 12.07
N PRO A 106 -7.90 -18.11 12.73
CA PRO A 106 -9.15 -18.68 12.23
C PRO A 106 -9.46 -18.21 10.80
N LYS A 107 -10.01 -19.10 9.95
CA LYS A 107 -10.47 -18.72 8.60
C LYS A 107 -11.55 -17.63 8.67
N ALA A 108 -12.37 -17.65 9.71
CA ALA A 108 -13.37 -16.64 10.00
C ALA A 108 -12.77 -15.27 10.35
N ASN A 109 -11.46 -15.08 10.40
CA ASN A 109 -10.80 -13.77 10.54
C ASN A 109 -10.25 -13.23 9.22
N VAL A 110 -10.48 -13.94 8.10
CA VAL A 110 -10.25 -13.40 6.77
C VAL A 110 -11.50 -12.64 6.32
N ARG A 111 -11.35 -11.38 5.91
CA ARG A 111 -12.46 -10.54 5.43
C ARG A 111 -12.30 -10.19 3.95
N PRO A 112 -13.37 -9.95 3.19
CA PRO A 112 -13.25 -9.58 1.78
C PRO A 112 -12.35 -8.36 1.54
N LYS A 113 -12.48 -7.31 2.37
CA LYS A 113 -11.67 -6.09 2.27
C LYS A 113 -11.03 -5.71 3.59
N SER A 114 -9.82 -5.15 3.51
CA SER A 114 -9.03 -4.71 4.66
C SER A 114 -9.72 -3.62 5.49
N VAL A 115 -10.47 -2.73 4.84
CA VAL A 115 -11.26 -1.68 5.53
C VAL A 115 -12.29 -2.25 6.51
N GLU A 116 -12.78 -3.47 6.29
CA GLU A 116 -13.69 -4.12 7.24
C GLU A 116 -12.99 -4.51 8.55
N LEU A 117 -11.68 -4.80 8.49
CA LEU A 117 -10.89 -5.14 9.67
C LEU A 117 -10.66 -3.92 10.57
N VAL A 118 -10.63 -2.71 10.00
CA VAL A 118 -10.51 -1.46 10.76
C VAL A 118 -11.69 -1.33 11.74
N ALA A 119 -12.91 -1.62 11.30
CA ALA A 119 -14.07 -1.61 12.18
C ALA A 119 -13.94 -2.62 13.33
N LEU A 120 -13.43 -3.83 13.05
CA LEU A 120 -13.23 -4.86 14.07
C LEU A 120 -12.16 -4.48 15.10
N LEU A 121 -11.10 -3.77 14.67
CA LEU A 121 -10.10 -3.20 15.57
C LEU A 121 -10.70 -2.15 16.50
N GLN A 122 -11.51 -1.24 15.95
CA GLN A 122 -12.11 -0.14 16.72
C GLN A 122 -13.15 -0.61 17.75
N THR A 123 -13.92 -1.64 17.40
CA THR A 123 -14.87 -2.27 18.32
C THR A 123 -14.19 -3.13 19.38
N GLY A 124 -12.96 -3.62 19.11
CA GLY A 124 -12.23 -4.53 19.99
C GLY A 124 -12.57 -6.00 19.75
N ASN A 125 -13.31 -6.31 18.68
CA ASN A 125 -13.61 -7.69 18.27
C ASN A 125 -12.40 -8.37 17.58
N MET A 126 -11.36 -7.60 17.29
CA MET A 126 -10.09 -8.07 16.77
C MET A 126 -8.96 -7.27 17.43
N ASP A 127 -7.93 -7.96 17.88
CA ASP A 127 -6.77 -7.33 18.53
C ASP A 127 -5.83 -6.72 17.49
N TYR A 128 -5.55 -7.46 16.40
CA TYR A 128 -4.59 -7.04 15.39
C TYR A 128 -5.09 -7.27 13.97
N ALA A 129 -4.79 -6.35 13.05
CA ALA A 129 -5.08 -6.54 11.64
C ALA A 129 -3.98 -5.98 10.76
N TRP A 130 -3.80 -6.59 9.60
CA TRP A 130 -2.87 -6.11 8.60
C TRP A 130 -3.49 -4.98 7.79
N GLU A 131 -2.77 -3.86 7.69
CA GLU A 131 -3.17 -2.76 6.82
C GLU A 131 -1.96 -1.96 6.32
N TYR A 132 -2.20 -1.04 5.39
CA TYR A 132 -1.24 -0.03 4.99
C TYR A 132 -1.10 1.05 6.06
N ARG A 133 0.13 1.56 6.24
CA ARG A 133 0.42 2.67 7.16
C ARG A 133 -0.48 3.89 6.94
N SER A 134 -0.80 4.22 5.68
CA SER A 134 -1.67 5.36 5.36
C SER A 134 -3.07 5.19 5.95
N VAL A 135 -3.64 3.99 5.90
CA VAL A 135 -4.97 3.70 6.45
C VAL A 135 -4.92 3.70 7.97
N ALA A 136 -3.85 3.15 8.56
CA ALA A 136 -3.65 3.20 10.00
C ALA A 136 -3.65 4.65 10.53
N VAL A 137 -2.91 5.55 9.86
CA VAL A 137 -2.86 6.99 10.22
C VAL A 137 -4.23 7.66 10.02
N GLN A 138 -4.90 7.41 8.89
CA GLN A 138 -6.21 8.04 8.59
C GLN A 138 -7.33 7.61 9.55
N HIS A 139 -7.21 6.43 10.16
CA HIS A 139 -8.18 5.91 11.12
C HIS A 139 -7.68 5.98 12.58
N GLU A 140 -6.59 6.72 12.83
CA GLU A 140 -6.00 6.92 14.15
C GLU A 140 -5.68 5.61 14.90
N LEU A 141 -5.36 4.56 14.14
CA LEU A 141 -4.97 3.27 14.69
C LEU A 141 -3.52 3.34 15.18
N LYS A 142 -3.24 2.57 16.25
CA LYS A 142 -1.85 2.27 16.59
C LYS A 142 -1.33 1.21 15.62
N PHE A 143 -0.02 1.19 15.39
CA PHE A 143 0.58 0.20 14.52
C PHE A 143 2.02 -0.11 14.88
N VAL A 144 2.44 -1.34 14.58
CA VAL A 144 3.84 -1.75 14.59
C VAL A 144 4.44 -1.46 13.23
N GLU A 145 5.48 -0.63 13.20
CA GLU A 145 6.34 -0.49 12.03
C GLU A 145 7.20 -1.74 11.89
N LEU A 146 7.25 -2.29 10.68
CA LEU A 146 7.96 -3.52 10.38
C LEU A 146 9.26 -3.21 9.63
N PRO A 147 10.30 -4.07 9.74
CA PRO A 147 11.53 -3.92 8.98
C PRO A 147 11.27 -3.74 7.48
N ASP A 148 12.05 -2.87 6.83
CA ASP A 148 11.95 -2.60 5.40
C ASP A 148 12.11 -3.87 4.55
N GLN A 149 12.83 -4.87 5.04
CA GLN A 149 13.02 -6.17 4.40
C GLN A 149 11.72 -6.96 4.25
N ILE A 150 10.69 -6.69 5.05
CA ILE A 150 9.45 -7.48 5.05
C ILE A 150 8.19 -6.66 4.78
N ASN A 151 8.22 -5.34 5.04
CA ASN A 151 7.03 -4.48 5.01
C ASN A 151 6.53 -4.09 3.60
N LEU A 152 7.24 -4.53 2.55
CA LEU A 152 6.94 -4.24 1.15
C LEU A 152 6.92 -2.74 0.80
N GLY A 153 7.62 -1.89 1.53
CA GLY A 153 7.60 -0.44 1.32
C GLY A 153 8.84 0.17 0.70
N ASN A 154 9.92 -0.59 0.59
CA ASN A 154 11.21 -0.10 0.14
C ASN A 154 11.73 -0.94 -1.04
N TYR A 155 11.71 -0.34 -2.23
CA TYR A 155 12.09 -0.97 -3.50
C TYR A 155 13.51 -1.54 -3.52
N LYS A 156 14.42 -1.06 -2.65
CA LYS A 156 15.77 -1.64 -2.50
C LYS A 156 15.74 -3.12 -2.10
N TYR A 157 14.65 -3.54 -1.45
CA TYR A 157 14.44 -4.92 -1.05
C TYR A 157 13.55 -5.71 -2.03
N ASP A 158 13.22 -5.20 -3.22
CA ASP A 158 12.42 -5.93 -4.22
C ASP A 158 13.02 -7.30 -4.58
N THR A 159 14.36 -7.41 -4.60
CA THR A 159 15.04 -8.71 -4.78
C THR A 159 14.70 -9.69 -3.66
N PHE A 160 14.67 -9.23 -2.41
CA PHE A 160 14.27 -10.05 -1.27
C PHE A 160 12.76 -10.32 -1.26
N TYR A 161 11.92 -9.33 -1.55
CA TYR A 161 10.46 -9.46 -1.59
C TYR A 161 9.99 -10.55 -2.56
N LYS A 162 10.72 -10.77 -3.67
CA LYS A 162 10.43 -11.85 -4.63
C LYS A 162 10.44 -13.26 -4.02
N ASN A 163 11.03 -13.44 -2.83
CA ASN A 163 10.99 -14.70 -2.08
C ASN A 163 9.61 -15.03 -1.50
N ALA A 164 8.67 -14.08 -1.49
CA ALA A 164 7.27 -14.34 -1.18
C ALA A 164 6.45 -14.48 -2.46
N VAL A 165 5.67 -15.56 -2.51
CA VAL A 165 4.80 -15.90 -3.64
C VAL A 165 3.46 -16.35 -3.10
N VAL A 166 2.40 -15.66 -3.52
CA VAL A 166 1.03 -15.96 -3.12
C VAL A 166 0.23 -16.33 -4.36
N LYS A 167 -0.37 -17.52 -4.35
CA LYS A 167 -1.26 -17.99 -5.40
C LYS A 167 -2.65 -17.38 -5.18
N VAL A 168 -3.14 -16.65 -6.17
CA VAL A 168 -4.48 -16.01 -6.14
C VAL A 168 -5.31 -16.49 -7.33
N THR A 169 -6.62 -16.38 -7.25
CA THR A 169 -7.52 -16.70 -8.36
C THR A 169 -7.26 -15.78 -9.56
N GLY A 170 -7.30 -16.38 -10.75
CA GLY A 170 -7.16 -15.69 -12.03
C GLY A 170 -8.48 -15.14 -12.53
N LYS A 171 -8.46 -14.49 -13.70
CA LYS A 171 -9.64 -13.85 -14.31
C LYS A 171 -10.73 -14.84 -14.73
N LYS A 172 -10.35 -16.10 -15.00
CA LYS A 172 -11.29 -17.16 -15.41
C LYS A 172 -11.47 -18.15 -14.25
N PRO A 173 -12.68 -18.71 -14.04
CA PRO A 173 -12.89 -19.78 -13.07
C PRO A 173 -11.88 -20.91 -13.24
N GLY A 174 -11.33 -21.41 -12.12
CA GLY A 174 -10.31 -22.46 -12.12
C GLY A 174 -8.89 -22.04 -12.51
N THR A 175 -8.68 -20.78 -12.95
CA THR A 175 -7.33 -20.27 -13.23
C THR A 175 -6.69 -19.63 -12.00
N PHE A 176 -5.36 -19.62 -11.94
CA PHE A 176 -4.60 -19.04 -10.85
C PHE A 176 -3.43 -18.20 -11.38
N LEU A 177 -3.00 -17.25 -10.57
CA LEU A 177 -1.81 -16.44 -10.84
C LEU A 177 -0.94 -16.37 -9.57
N ASN A 178 0.36 -16.47 -9.77
CA ASN A 178 1.34 -16.25 -8.71
C ASN A 178 1.67 -14.77 -8.60
N LYS A 179 1.26 -14.14 -7.50
CA LYS A 179 1.72 -12.80 -7.11
C LYS A 179 3.07 -12.94 -6.42
N LYS A 180 4.12 -12.36 -6.99
CA LYS A 180 5.44 -12.25 -6.37
C LYS A 180 5.52 -10.94 -5.58
N GLY A 181 6.18 -10.97 -4.42
CA GLY A 181 6.37 -9.78 -3.59
C GLY A 181 7.14 -8.67 -4.33
N LYS A 182 6.67 -7.44 -4.16
CA LYS A 182 7.25 -6.21 -4.70
C LYS A 182 6.83 -5.03 -3.84
N SER A 183 7.66 -3.99 -3.79
CA SER A 183 7.37 -2.72 -3.13
C SER A 183 6.02 -2.10 -3.56
N CYS A 184 5.33 -1.51 -2.59
CA CYS A 184 4.05 -0.83 -2.75
C CYS A 184 4.27 0.58 -3.28
N THR A 185 4.49 0.71 -4.58
CA THR A 185 4.67 2.02 -5.23
C THR A 185 3.39 2.49 -5.91
N TYR A 186 3.05 3.77 -5.77
CA TYR A 186 1.96 4.41 -6.49
C TYR A 186 2.50 5.21 -7.67
N GLY A 187 1.87 5.00 -8.82
CA GLY A 187 2.11 5.75 -10.04
C GLY A 187 0.88 6.54 -10.46
N ILE A 188 1.10 7.65 -11.17
CA ILE A 188 0.05 8.46 -11.79
C ILE A 188 0.43 8.83 -13.22
N THR A 189 -0.57 9.04 -14.06
CA THR A 189 -0.41 9.54 -15.43
C THR A 189 -1.59 10.42 -15.83
N LEU A 190 -1.40 11.17 -16.90
CA LEU A 190 -2.49 11.77 -17.68
C LEU A 190 -2.92 10.82 -18.79
N LEU A 191 -4.23 10.67 -19.00
CA LEU A 191 -4.77 9.90 -20.11
C LEU A 191 -4.59 10.67 -21.42
N LYS A 192 -4.30 9.97 -22.52
CA LYS A 192 -4.17 10.55 -23.87
C LYS A 192 -5.38 11.39 -24.29
N ASN A 193 -6.58 10.88 -23.98
CA ASN A 193 -7.85 11.48 -24.35
C ASN A 193 -8.56 12.09 -23.12
N ALA A 194 -7.81 12.65 -22.17
CA ALA A 194 -8.40 13.30 -21.01
C ALA A 194 -9.33 14.45 -21.48
N PRO A 195 -10.62 14.46 -21.07
CA PRO A 195 -11.60 15.44 -21.58
C PRO A 195 -11.27 16.88 -21.16
N ASN A 196 -10.48 17.05 -20.09
CA ASN A 196 -9.99 18.35 -19.63
C ASN A 196 -8.51 18.28 -19.26
N THR A 197 -7.65 18.24 -20.28
CA THR A 197 -6.18 18.18 -20.15
C THR A 197 -5.62 19.34 -19.33
N GLN A 198 -6.20 20.54 -19.44
CA GLN A 198 -5.74 21.71 -18.71
C GLN A 198 -5.95 21.55 -17.20
N ALA A 199 -7.16 21.20 -16.76
CA ALA A 199 -7.45 20.97 -15.35
C ALA A 199 -6.66 19.78 -14.78
N ALA A 200 -6.53 18.70 -15.56
CA ALA A 200 -5.75 17.54 -15.15
C ALA A 200 -4.26 17.87 -14.99
N THR A 201 -3.69 18.71 -15.87
CA THR A 201 -2.31 19.19 -15.75
C THR A 201 -2.14 20.03 -14.48
N ALA A 202 -3.05 20.97 -14.21
CA ALA A 202 -3.02 21.79 -13.00
C ALA A 202 -3.13 20.94 -11.72
N PHE A 203 -4.01 19.93 -11.72
CA PHE A 203 -4.13 18.99 -10.60
C PHE A 203 -2.83 18.21 -10.39
N LEU A 204 -2.22 17.71 -11.46
CA LEU A 204 -0.98 16.95 -11.33
C LEU A 204 0.18 17.82 -10.86
N GLN A 205 0.28 19.08 -11.30
CA GLN A 205 1.30 20.02 -10.77
C GLN A 205 1.10 20.24 -9.26
N TYR A 206 -0.14 20.47 -8.82
CA TYR A 206 -0.45 20.58 -7.39
C TYR A 206 -0.12 19.28 -6.64
N MET A 207 -0.46 18.13 -7.21
CA MET A 207 -0.23 16.83 -6.59
C MET A 207 1.26 16.54 -6.39
N LEU A 208 2.11 16.90 -7.36
CA LEU A 208 3.56 16.66 -7.34
C LEU A 208 4.35 17.76 -6.61
N ASP A 209 3.70 18.85 -6.21
CA ASP A 209 4.33 19.93 -5.43
C ASP A 209 4.66 19.46 -4.00
N PRO A 210 5.93 19.56 -3.55
CA PRO A 210 6.34 19.28 -2.17
C PRO A 210 5.55 20.04 -1.10
N GLN A 211 5.10 21.26 -1.39
CA GLN A 211 4.30 22.09 -0.47
C GLN A 211 2.79 21.93 -0.68
N GLY A 212 2.38 21.26 -1.77
CA GLY A 212 0.99 20.99 -2.12
C GLY A 212 0.57 19.56 -1.78
N GLY A 213 0.25 18.78 -2.80
CA GLY A 213 -0.29 17.43 -2.64
C GLY A 213 0.66 16.47 -1.93
N LEU A 214 1.98 16.56 -2.16
CA LEU A 214 2.94 15.66 -1.49
C LEU A 214 3.00 15.89 0.02
N LYS A 215 2.82 17.14 0.48
CA LYS A 215 2.68 17.45 1.92
C LYS A 215 1.47 16.74 2.52
N ILE A 216 0.32 16.80 1.85
CA ILE A 216 -0.91 16.13 2.29
C ILE A 216 -0.72 14.60 2.35
N LEU A 217 -0.05 13.99 1.37
CA LEU A 217 0.24 12.56 1.41
C LEU A 217 1.08 12.18 2.63
N LYS A 218 2.14 12.94 2.89
CA LYS A 218 3.02 12.74 4.04
C LYS A 218 2.25 12.80 5.36
N GLU A 219 1.39 13.80 5.52
CA GLU A 219 0.52 13.99 6.71
C GLU A 219 -0.49 12.85 6.85
N MET A 220 -1.04 12.35 5.74
CA MET A 220 -1.97 11.21 5.71
C MET A 220 -1.27 9.84 5.77
N GLY A 221 0.00 9.82 6.19
CA GLY A 221 0.77 8.63 6.46
C GLY A 221 1.31 7.88 5.25
N GLN A 222 1.18 8.44 4.04
CA GLN A 222 1.64 7.88 2.78
C GLN A 222 2.92 8.59 2.33
N PRO A 223 4.12 8.01 2.52
CA PRO A 223 5.37 8.70 2.24
C PRO A 223 5.52 9.05 0.73
N PRO A 224 5.64 10.34 0.37
CA PRO A 224 5.88 10.75 -1.02
C PRO A 224 7.34 10.54 -1.42
N PHE A 225 7.59 10.46 -2.73
CA PHE A 225 8.92 10.67 -3.30
C PHE A 225 9.10 12.15 -3.59
N ILE A 226 10.14 12.76 -3.01
CA ILE A 226 10.49 14.15 -3.23
C ILE A 226 11.96 14.19 -3.67
N PRO A 227 12.25 14.52 -4.95
CA PRO A 227 11.30 14.70 -6.04
C PRO A 227 10.59 13.40 -6.45
N CYS A 228 9.46 13.53 -7.15
CA CYS A 228 8.77 12.39 -7.76
C CYS A 228 9.64 11.77 -8.86
N ARG A 229 9.36 10.54 -9.27
CA ARG A 229 10.30 9.75 -10.07
C ARG A 229 9.71 9.22 -11.36
N VAL A 230 10.53 9.22 -12.40
CA VAL A 230 10.30 8.46 -13.64
C VAL A 230 11.48 7.50 -13.86
N PRO A 231 11.25 6.31 -14.42
CA PRO A 231 12.29 5.29 -14.48
C PRO A 231 13.43 5.63 -15.45
N THR A 232 13.17 6.39 -16.53
CA THR A 232 14.17 6.66 -17.57
C THR A 232 14.11 8.08 -18.10
N ALA A 233 15.18 8.52 -18.78
CA ALA A 233 15.23 9.82 -19.45
C ALA A 233 14.22 9.92 -20.60
N GLU A 234 13.99 8.83 -21.32
CA GLU A 234 12.98 8.75 -22.39
C GLU A 234 11.57 8.93 -21.81
N MET A 235 11.30 8.33 -20.64
CA MET A 235 10.05 8.56 -19.93
C MET A 235 9.90 10.03 -19.55
N LYS A 236 10.96 10.64 -18.99
CA LYS A 236 10.97 12.07 -18.63
C LYS A 236 10.69 12.97 -19.84
N ALA A 237 11.24 12.66 -21.00
CA ALA A 237 11.05 13.42 -22.23
C ALA A 237 9.58 13.41 -22.71
N ARG A 238 8.82 12.34 -22.44
CA ARG A 238 7.39 12.22 -22.79
C ARG A 238 6.46 13.03 -21.88
N LEU A 239 6.92 13.48 -20.71
CA LEU A 239 6.10 14.30 -19.83
C LEU A 239 5.83 15.68 -20.47
N PRO A 240 4.66 16.29 -20.20
CA PRO A 240 4.42 17.69 -20.51
C PRO A 240 5.52 18.58 -19.91
N LYS A 241 5.94 19.63 -20.64
CA LYS A 241 7.04 20.52 -20.23
C LYS A 241 6.86 21.03 -18.80
N ALA A 242 5.62 21.38 -18.43
CA ALA A 242 5.23 21.90 -17.13
C ALA A 242 5.42 20.93 -15.93
N MET A 243 5.79 19.67 -16.19
CA MET A 243 5.97 18.62 -15.19
C MET A 243 7.40 18.07 -15.12
N ARG A 244 8.25 18.38 -16.11
CA ARG A 244 9.59 17.78 -16.21
C ARG A 244 10.50 18.19 -15.04
N ASP A 245 10.33 19.40 -14.53
CA ASP A 245 11.13 19.92 -13.41
C ASP A 245 10.63 19.44 -12.04
N LEU A 246 9.43 18.83 -11.99
CA LEU A 246 8.85 18.26 -10.78
C LEU A 246 9.31 16.81 -10.53
N VAL A 247 10.08 16.23 -11.44
CA VAL A 247 10.51 14.82 -11.36
C VAL A 247 12.00 14.63 -11.62
N GLU A 248 12.57 13.60 -10.99
CA GLU A 248 13.91 13.08 -11.28
C GLU A 248 13.84 11.76 -12.07
N VAL A 249 14.91 11.48 -12.83
CA VAL A 249 15.10 10.15 -13.44
C VAL A 249 15.72 9.24 -12.38
N ARG A 250 15.00 8.20 -11.98
CA ARG A 250 15.43 7.25 -10.95
C ARG A 250 14.64 5.95 -11.04
N GLU A 251 15.35 4.83 -11.06
CA GLU A 251 14.76 3.48 -11.08
C GLU A 251 14.00 3.10 -9.80
#